data_AF-A0A2E0DBI7-F1
#
_entry.id   AF-A0A2E0DBI7-F1
#
_cell.length_a   1.000
_cell.length_b   1.000
_cell.length_c   1.000
_cell.angle_alpha   90.00
_cell.angle_beta   90.00
_cell.angle_gamma   90.00
#
_symmetry.space_group_name_H-M   'P 1'
#
loop_
_entity.id
_entity.type
_entity.pdbx_description
1 polymer ?
#
loop_
_entity_poly.entity_id
_entity_poly.type
_entity_poly.pdbx_seq_one_letter_code
_entity_poly.pdbx_strand_id
1 'polypeptide(L)'
;MNLIQSNELIILLKKLMKLIITGGRQADSKLSYFNKEWNNGIEGVIFEYDPKKNLIEEKISYKTPLDNRPIDNYSISFKSGSIHNNKLYVTTLTEILIFDLPEYKLVDKISLNIFNDLHHVIYHEENLFIVITGLDLVVKFSLNEKKIKTFYNCYPEINTWERFDKNKDYRKINTTKPHLSHPNHVSIFQDKVLVTRYKQQDALIFSMEGKVLDKINLNKGIPHDGAIFNESFIYTTVNGNIIEVNKSDFSIKKITDLNFHSKDGRSLGWCRGYQKLDSLNYVGYSRIRPTKFVENIKWLGSKLTDKVKLKMPTRIECYNENYSKIENTIDLENYKMNWVFSILKY
;
A
#
# COMPACT_ATOMS: atom_id res chain seq x y z
N MET A 1 0.18 -21.09 42.23
CA MET A 1 -0.69 -19.93 41.95
C MET A 1 -0.24 -19.10 40.72
N ASN A 2 0.76 -19.51 39.92
CA ASN A 2 1.34 -18.69 38.83
C ASN A 2 1.23 -19.27 37.40
N LEU A 3 0.41 -20.31 37.16
CA LEU A 3 0.15 -20.84 35.81
C LEU A 3 -1.21 -20.42 35.22
N ILE A 4 -2.13 -19.94 36.06
CA ILE A 4 -3.47 -19.52 35.60
C ILE A 4 -3.42 -18.06 35.10
N GLN A 5 -2.66 -17.19 35.78
CA GLN A 5 -2.45 -15.80 35.34
C GLN A 5 -1.71 -15.68 34.01
N SER A 6 -0.79 -16.58 33.66
CA SER A 6 -0.09 -16.55 32.37
C SER A 6 -0.98 -16.96 31.21
N ASN A 7 -1.87 -17.94 31.40
CA ASN A 7 -2.86 -18.31 30.40
C ASN A 7 -3.95 -17.25 30.24
N GLU A 8 -4.41 -16.61 31.32
CA GLU A 8 -5.33 -15.47 31.22
C GLU A 8 -4.68 -14.27 30.55
N LEU A 9 -3.39 -14.00 30.80
CA LEU A 9 -2.64 -12.95 30.10
C LEU A 9 -2.45 -13.29 28.61
N ILE A 10 -2.18 -14.55 28.26
CA ILE A 10 -2.11 -15.02 26.86
C ILE A 10 -3.50 -15.03 26.20
N ILE A 11 -4.58 -15.26 26.95
CA ILE A 11 -5.97 -15.18 26.46
C ILE A 11 -6.42 -13.71 26.33
N LEU A 12 -5.96 -12.80 27.20
CA LEU A 12 -6.14 -11.35 27.07
C LEU A 12 -5.26 -10.75 25.95
N LEU A 13 -4.06 -11.29 25.73
CA LEU A 13 -3.13 -10.93 24.65
C LEU A 13 -3.51 -11.57 23.32
N LYS A 14 -4.30 -12.66 23.33
CA LYS A 14 -5.21 -13.04 22.24
C LYS A 14 -6.42 -12.07 22.15
N LYS A 15 -6.19 -10.79 22.46
CA LYS A 15 -6.99 -9.67 22.00
C LYS A 15 -7.24 -9.94 20.53
N LEU A 16 -8.51 -10.02 20.17
CA LEU A 16 -8.99 -10.42 18.84
C LEU A 16 -8.23 -9.60 17.80
N MET A 17 -7.31 -10.26 17.09
CA MET A 17 -6.53 -9.58 16.07
C MET A 17 -7.47 -9.16 14.95
N LYS A 18 -7.48 -7.87 14.66
CA LYS A 18 -8.32 -7.28 13.63
C LYS A 18 -7.46 -6.88 12.45
N LEU A 19 -8.12 -6.68 11.31
CA LEU A 19 -7.48 -6.12 10.13
C LEU A 19 -7.94 -4.68 9.94
N ILE A 20 -6.99 -3.77 9.72
CA ILE A 20 -7.26 -2.41 9.31
C ILE A 20 -7.07 -2.33 7.80
N ILE A 21 -8.08 -1.88 7.08
CA ILE A 21 -8.11 -1.82 5.63
C ILE A 21 -8.11 -0.35 5.23
N THR A 22 -7.09 0.08 4.48
CA THR A 22 -6.99 1.46 4.00
C THR A 22 -7.33 1.56 2.53
N GLY A 23 -7.96 2.68 2.15
CA GLY A 23 -8.34 2.90 0.78
C GLY A 23 -9.12 4.19 0.59
N GLY A 24 -10.10 4.16 -0.29
CA GLY A 24 -10.90 5.35 -0.54
C GLY A 24 -12.12 5.10 -1.40
N ARG A 25 -12.89 6.16 -1.50
CA ARG A 25 -14.24 6.19 -2.04
C ARG A 25 -14.27 7.04 -3.30
N GLN A 26 -14.99 6.53 -4.29
CA GLN A 26 -15.26 7.22 -5.54
C GLN A 26 -16.57 8.00 -5.46
N ALA A 27 -16.70 9.06 -6.27
CA ALA A 27 -17.98 9.72 -6.47
C ALA A 27 -19.01 8.78 -7.11
N ASP A 28 -20.27 8.82 -6.64
CA ASP A 28 -21.37 7.97 -7.10
C ASP A 28 -21.86 8.27 -8.54
N SER A 29 -21.12 9.03 -9.35
CA SER A 29 -21.54 9.36 -10.72
C SER A 29 -21.17 8.25 -11.70
N LYS A 30 -22.09 7.88 -12.61
CA LYS A 30 -21.82 6.94 -13.72
C LYS A 30 -20.66 7.41 -14.62
N LEU A 31 -20.38 8.71 -14.64
CA LEU A 31 -19.29 9.35 -15.37
C LEU A 31 -17.92 9.26 -14.66
N SER A 32 -17.91 9.07 -13.33
CA SER A 32 -16.66 8.90 -12.57
C SER A 32 -15.82 7.72 -13.08
N TYR A 33 -16.46 6.72 -13.66
CA TYR A 33 -15.81 5.55 -14.24
C TYR A 33 -14.98 5.87 -15.50
N PHE A 34 -15.25 7.00 -16.16
CA PHE A 34 -14.59 7.45 -17.40
C PHE A 34 -13.63 8.64 -17.20
N ASN A 35 -13.63 9.22 -16.00
CA ASN A 35 -12.75 10.32 -15.64
C ASN A 35 -11.30 9.83 -15.46
N LYS A 36 -10.33 10.73 -15.68
CA LYS A 36 -8.90 10.45 -15.44
C LYS A 36 -8.71 9.93 -14.01
N GLU A 37 -7.81 8.97 -13.82
CA GLU A 37 -7.52 8.28 -12.53
C GLU A 37 -7.43 9.25 -11.33
N TRP A 38 -6.91 10.44 -11.58
CA TRP A 38 -6.60 11.51 -10.65
C TRP A 38 -7.78 12.37 -10.20
N ASN A 39 -8.99 12.15 -10.70
CA ASN A 39 -10.16 12.98 -10.38
C ASN A 39 -11.30 12.18 -9.73
N ASN A 40 -11.02 10.93 -9.34
CA ASN A 40 -12.06 9.99 -8.95
C ASN A 40 -12.17 9.78 -7.45
N GLY A 41 -11.08 9.97 -6.69
CA GLY A 41 -11.08 9.96 -5.24
C GLY A 41 -11.74 11.18 -4.64
N ILE A 42 -12.83 10.97 -3.91
CA ILE A 42 -13.48 12.04 -3.15
C ILE A 42 -13.17 11.99 -1.66
N GLU A 43 -12.64 10.86 -1.17
CA GLU A 43 -12.46 10.61 0.26
C GLU A 43 -11.53 9.41 0.51
N GLY A 44 -10.65 9.54 1.50
CA GLY A 44 -9.93 8.40 2.09
C GLY A 44 -10.79 7.75 3.16
N VAL A 45 -10.86 6.42 3.16
CA VAL A 45 -11.61 5.65 4.16
C VAL A 45 -10.75 4.54 4.78
N ILE A 46 -10.99 4.28 6.06
CA ILE A 46 -10.38 3.18 6.83
C ILE A 46 -11.51 2.33 7.42
N PHE A 47 -11.43 1.03 7.17
CA PHE A 47 -12.29 0.04 7.80
C PHE A 47 -11.50 -0.81 8.77
N GLU A 48 -12.17 -1.25 9.83
CA GLU A 48 -11.72 -2.31 10.71
C GLU A 48 -12.54 -3.57 10.40
N TYR A 49 -11.87 -4.70 10.20
CA TYR A 49 -12.49 -6.00 10.00
C TYR A 49 -12.14 -6.94 11.15
N ASP A 50 -13.16 -7.54 11.76
CA ASP A 50 -13.06 -8.61 12.74
C ASP A 50 -13.34 -9.96 12.04
N PRO A 51 -12.30 -10.78 11.79
CA PRO A 51 -12.46 -12.06 11.11
C PRO A 51 -13.32 -13.07 11.88
N LYS A 52 -13.39 -12.99 13.21
CA LYS A 52 -14.16 -13.95 14.01
C LYS A 52 -15.65 -13.66 13.96
N LYS A 53 -16.01 -12.38 13.95
CA LYS A 53 -17.40 -11.93 13.82
C LYS A 53 -17.85 -11.78 12.38
N ASN A 54 -16.90 -11.85 11.44
CA ASN A 54 -17.08 -11.48 10.03
C ASN A 54 -17.74 -10.10 9.90
N LEU A 55 -17.30 -9.15 10.73
CA LEU A 55 -17.86 -7.81 10.84
C LEU A 55 -16.85 -6.79 10.32
N ILE A 56 -17.30 -5.89 9.45
CA ILE A 56 -16.50 -4.77 8.96
C ILE A 56 -17.18 -3.46 9.34
N GLU A 57 -16.41 -2.52 9.88
CA GLU A 57 -16.90 -1.23 10.37
C GLU A 57 -16.06 -0.10 9.80
N GLU A 58 -16.71 0.96 9.31
CA GLU A 58 -16.02 2.19 8.96
C GLU A 58 -15.54 2.88 10.23
N LYS A 59 -14.26 3.21 10.31
CA LYS A 59 -13.67 3.91 11.45
C LYS A 59 -13.32 5.35 11.13
N ILE A 60 -12.84 5.60 9.92
CA ILE A 60 -12.42 6.93 9.47
C ILE A 60 -12.89 7.18 8.05
N SER A 61 -13.37 8.39 7.85
CA SER A 61 -13.56 9.04 6.56
C SER A 61 -12.82 10.39 6.62
N TYR A 62 -12.02 10.69 5.60
CA TYR A 62 -11.14 11.86 5.60
C TYR A 62 -11.01 12.51 4.22
N LYS A 63 -11.05 13.85 4.24
CA LYS A 63 -10.77 14.69 3.07
C LYS A 63 -9.56 15.56 3.34
N THR A 64 -8.53 15.43 2.51
CA THR A 64 -7.37 16.31 2.58
C THR A 64 -7.80 17.78 2.45
N PRO A 65 -7.44 18.66 3.40
CA PRO A 65 -7.75 20.08 3.38
C PRO A 65 -7.21 20.77 2.13
N LEU A 66 -7.87 21.84 1.69
CA LEU A 66 -7.47 22.63 0.51
C LEU A 66 -6.00 23.09 0.58
N ASP A 67 -5.53 23.45 1.77
CA ASP A 67 -4.14 23.89 1.98
C ASP A 67 -3.10 22.80 1.69
N ASN A 68 -3.49 21.53 1.74
CA ASN A 68 -2.58 20.39 1.54
C ASN A 68 -2.83 19.63 0.23
N ARG A 69 -3.59 20.19 -0.71
CA ARG A 69 -3.82 19.56 -2.02
C ARG A 69 -3.90 20.62 -3.14
N PRO A 70 -3.91 20.21 -4.41
CA PRO A 70 -4.24 21.10 -5.51
C PRO A 70 -5.69 21.57 -5.48
N ILE A 71 -5.97 22.70 -6.13
CA ILE A 71 -7.32 23.30 -6.19
C ILE A 71 -8.25 22.49 -7.11
N ASP A 72 -7.73 22.07 -8.27
CA ASP A 72 -8.50 21.40 -9.31
C ASP A 72 -7.85 20.08 -9.74
N ASN A 73 -8.65 19.13 -10.23
CA ASN A 73 -8.18 17.86 -10.78
C ASN A 73 -7.28 17.05 -9.82
N TYR A 74 -7.77 16.86 -8.60
CA TYR A 74 -7.13 16.08 -7.55
C TYR A 74 -7.98 14.87 -7.15
N SER A 75 -7.31 13.91 -6.51
CA SER A 75 -7.92 12.71 -5.94
C SER A 75 -7.64 12.68 -4.45
N ILE A 76 -8.60 12.20 -3.67
CA ILE A 76 -8.44 11.93 -2.25
C ILE A 76 -8.60 10.44 -2.01
N SER A 77 -7.61 9.86 -1.34
CA SER A 77 -7.63 8.49 -0.86
C SER A 77 -6.62 8.33 0.26
N PHE A 78 -6.86 7.40 1.17
CA PHE A 78 -5.74 6.80 1.88
C PHE A 78 -4.99 5.85 0.95
N LYS A 79 -3.70 5.76 1.18
CA LYS A 79 -2.77 4.83 0.52
C LYS A 79 -2.31 3.82 1.57
N SER A 80 -1.11 3.26 1.43
CA SER A 80 -0.61 2.31 2.41
C SER A 80 -0.11 2.99 3.68
N GLY A 81 0.01 2.20 4.75
CA GLY A 81 0.47 2.66 6.05
C GLY A 81 1.06 1.51 6.86
N SER A 82 1.34 1.78 8.12
CA SER A 82 1.83 0.77 9.06
C SER A 82 1.35 1.05 10.48
N ILE A 83 1.43 0.04 11.32
CA ILE A 83 1.07 0.13 12.73
C ILE A 83 2.34 -0.06 13.56
N HIS A 84 2.55 0.84 14.52
CA HIS A 84 3.62 0.73 15.50
C HIS A 84 3.13 1.25 16.85
N ASN A 85 3.32 0.47 17.92
CA ASN A 85 2.94 0.82 19.30
C ASN A 85 1.52 1.44 19.42
N ASN A 86 0.52 0.72 18.90
CA ASN A 86 -0.89 1.15 18.88
C ASN A 86 -1.13 2.49 18.17
N LYS A 87 -0.24 2.89 17.26
CA LYS A 87 -0.46 4.03 16.36
C LYS A 87 -0.53 3.56 14.93
N LEU A 88 -1.53 4.02 14.21
CA LEU A 88 -1.66 3.86 12.77
C LEU A 88 -1.04 5.08 12.08
N TYR A 89 -0.03 4.84 11.27
CA TYR A 89 0.58 5.82 10.36
C TYR A 89 0.05 5.53 8.97
N VAL A 90 -0.66 6.47 8.36
CA VAL A 90 -1.25 6.27 7.03
C VAL A 90 -1.04 7.50 6.17
N THR A 91 -0.76 7.30 4.89
CA THR A 91 -0.62 8.43 3.96
C THR A 91 -1.92 8.72 3.21
N THR A 92 -2.18 9.99 2.95
CA THR A 92 -3.01 10.42 1.82
C THR A 92 -2.11 10.53 0.58
N LEU A 93 -2.43 11.39 -0.39
CA LEU A 93 -1.51 11.74 -1.47
C LEU A 93 -0.44 12.75 -1.03
N THR A 94 -0.68 13.52 0.04
CA THR A 94 0.11 14.71 0.40
C THR A 94 0.25 14.94 1.90
N GLU A 95 -0.22 14.00 2.71
CA GLU A 95 -0.19 14.06 4.18
C GLU A 95 0.13 12.69 4.76
N ILE A 96 0.75 12.67 5.92
CA ILE A 96 0.78 11.52 6.83
C ILE A 96 -0.14 11.87 7.99
N LEU A 97 -1.10 11.00 8.27
CA LEU A 97 -1.97 11.08 9.43
C LEU A 97 -1.54 10.01 10.43
N ILE A 98 -1.49 10.39 11.71
CA ILE A 98 -1.14 9.50 12.81
C ILE A 98 -2.35 9.39 13.73
N PHE A 99 -2.88 8.18 13.87
CA PHE A 99 -4.03 7.90 14.72
C PHE A 99 -3.64 7.00 15.90
N ASP A 100 -4.15 7.29 17.08
CA ASP A 100 -4.12 6.35 18.21
C ASP A 100 -5.16 5.24 18.00
N LEU A 101 -4.79 4.00 18.31
CA LEU A 101 -5.64 2.82 18.31
C LEU A 101 -5.90 2.35 19.75
N PRO A 102 -7.09 1.76 20.05
CA PRO A 102 -8.18 1.40 19.14
C PRO A 102 -9.16 2.52 18.80
N GLU A 103 -9.04 3.73 19.36
CA GLU A 103 -10.07 4.78 19.25
C GLU A 103 -10.05 5.51 17.90
N TYR A 104 -9.03 5.29 17.07
CA TYR A 104 -8.78 6.02 15.82
C TYR A 104 -8.76 7.55 16.00
N LYS A 105 -8.22 8.02 17.13
CA LYS A 105 -8.11 9.46 17.41
C LYS A 105 -6.92 10.03 16.63
N LEU A 106 -7.15 11.01 15.76
CA LEU A 106 -6.06 11.73 15.07
C LEU A 106 -5.22 12.49 16.11
N VAL A 107 -3.92 12.18 16.19
CA VAL A 107 -2.99 12.76 17.17
C VAL A 107 -1.92 13.64 16.56
N ASP A 108 -1.53 13.39 15.32
CA ASP A 108 -0.58 14.25 14.61
C ASP A 108 -0.81 14.17 13.10
N LYS A 109 -0.33 15.20 12.40
CA LYS A 109 -0.42 15.36 10.96
C LYS A 109 0.86 15.99 10.43
N ILE A 110 1.47 15.34 9.45
CA ILE A 110 2.68 15.83 8.77
C ILE A 110 2.36 16.07 7.30
N SER A 111 2.66 17.26 6.80
CA SER A 111 2.52 17.60 5.39
C SER A 111 3.66 18.52 4.98
N LEU A 112 4.64 17.97 4.26
CA LEU A 112 5.83 18.70 3.81
C LEU A 112 5.64 19.17 2.37
N ASN A 113 6.26 20.30 2.00
CA ASN A 113 6.19 20.85 0.64
C ASN A 113 6.63 19.83 -0.44
N ILE A 114 7.50 18.88 -0.11
CA ILE A 114 7.96 17.85 -1.06
C ILE A 114 6.95 16.70 -1.26
N PHE A 115 5.82 16.67 -0.55
CA PHE A 115 4.88 15.57 -0.63
C PHE A 115 4.03 15.64 -1.91
N ASN A 116 4.07 14.56 -2.67
CA ASN A 116 3.23 14.33 -3.85
C ASN A 116 3.09 12.83 -4.10
N ASP A 117 1.86 12.38 -4.31
CA ASP A 117 1.49 10.98 -4.50
C ASP A 117 2.21 10.08 -3.48
N LEU A 118 2.10 10.40 -2.18
CA LEU A 118 2.63 9.54 -1.13
C LEU A 118 1.99 8.15 -1.24
N HIS A 119 2.74 7.11 -0.90
CA HIS A 119 2.29 5.75 -1.17
C HIS A 119 2.37 4.81 0.03
N HIS A 120 3.35 5.02 0.90
CA HIS A 120 3.55 4.23 2.11
C HIS A 120 4.35 5.00 3.16
N VAL A 121 4.18 4.63 4.43
CA VAL A 121 4.96 5.16 5.55
C VAL A 121 5.19 4.07 6.60
N ILE A 122 6.41 4.00 7.12
CA ILE A 122 6.73 3.20 8.31
C ILE A 122 7.40 4.02 9.39
N TYR A 123 7.13 3.65 10.64
CA TYR A 123 7.88 4.11 11.79
C TYR A 123 9.06 3.17 12.07
N HIS A 124 10.22 3.74 12.36
CA HIS A 124 11.40 3.01 12.85
C HIS A 124 12.33 3.96 13.62
N GLU A 125 12.63 3.62 14.87
CA GLU A 125 13.57 4.35 15.73
C GLU A 125 13.36 5.89 15.75
N GLU A 126 12.16 6.35 16.13
CA GLU A 126 11.79 7.78 16.18
C GLU A 126 11.86 8.52 14.82
N ASN A 127 11.91 7.76 13.72
CA ASN A 127 11.89 8.28 12.37
C ASN A 127 10.72 7.69 11.59
N LEU A 128 10.22 8.46 10.63
CA LEU A 128 9.34 7.99 9.58
C LEU A 128 10.13 7.78 8.29
N PHE A 129 9.92 6.63 7.64
CA PHE A 129 10.38 6.36 6.29
C PHE A 129 9.19 6.47 5.37
N ILE A 130 9.22 7.48 4.49
CA ILE A 130 8.05 7.94 3.75
C ILE A 130 8.32 7.77 2.27
N VAL A 131 7.48 7.02 1.57
CA VAL A 131 7.54 6.84 0.12
C VAL A 131 6.83 8.02 -0.55
N ILE A 132 7.58 8.78 -1.33
CA ILE A 132 7.11 9.92 -2.13
C ILE A 132 7.19 9.52 -3.60
N THR A 133 6.18 8.82 -4.10
CA THR A 133 6.16 8.30 -5.46
C THR A 133 6.23 9.41 -6.50
N GLY A 134 5.61 10.56 -6.22
CA GLY A 134 5.64 11.71 -7.11
C GLY A 134 7.06 12.26 -7.33
N LEU A 135 8.01 12.03 -6.42
CA LEU A 135 9.40 12.49 -6.58
C LEU A 135 10.39 11.35 -6.81
N ASP A 136 9.92 10.11 -7.02
CA ASP A 136 10.78 8.93 -7.11
C ASP A 136 11.73 8.79 -5.90
N LEU A 137 11.23 9.08 -4.68
CA LEU A 137 12.01 9.14 -3.45
C LEU A 137 11.42 8.31 -2.31
N VAL A 138 12.29 7.89 -1.40
CA VAL A 138 11.95 7.70 0.02
C VAL A 138 12.68 8.76 0.84
N VAL A 139 12.10 9.20 1.95
CA VAL A 139 12.77 10.09 2.92
C VAL A 139 12.74 9.52 4.32
N LYS A 140 13.84 9.69 5.07
CA LYS A 140 13.89 9.47 6.52
C LYS A 140 13.63 10.80 7.21
N PHE A 141 12.50 10.94 7.88
CA PHE A 141 12.08 12.13 8.62
C PHE A 141 12.15 11.88 10.12
N SER A 142 12.89 12.70 10.85
CA SER A 142 12.97 12.60 12.31
C SER A 142 11.73 13.23 12.95
N LEU A 143 11.05 12.48 13.80
CA LEU A 143 9.91 13.01 14.57
C LEU A 143 10.36 13.97 15.67
N ASN A 144 11.53 13.75 16.26
CA ASN A 144 12.11 14.61 17.30
C ASN A 144 12.61 15.94 16.73
N GLU A 145 13.41 15.89 15.66
CA GLU A 145 13.99 17.09 15.06
C GLU A 145 13.04 17.78 14.07
N LYS A 146 11.90 17.15 13.76
CA LYS A 146 10.89 17.59 12.78
C LYS A 146 11.52 17.98 11.44
N LYS A 147 12.52 17.21 10.98
CA LYS A 147 13.25 17.47 9.74
C LYS A 147 13.65 16.20 9.00
N ILE A 148 13.86 16.34 7.69
CA ILE A 148 14.38 15.26 6.86
C ILE A 148 15.87 15.06 7.18
N LYS A 149 16.25 13.82 7.45
CA LYS A 149 17.62 13.40 7.75
C LYS A 149 18.31 12.82 6.51
N THR A 150 17.57 12.07 5.69
CA THR A 150 18.13 11.34 4.55
C THR A 150 17.12 11.29 3.41
N PHE A 151 17.64 11.37 2.17
CA PHE A 151 16.89 11.12 0.94
C PHE A 151 17.42 9.84 0.30
N TYR A 152 16.52 8.93 -0.08
CA TYR A 152 16.84 7.69 -0.78
C TYR A 152 16.34 7.85 -2.22
N ASN A 153 17.28 8.05 -3.16
CA ASN A 153 16.96 8.19 -4.58
C ASN A 153 16.56 6.84 -5.17
N CYS A 154 15.27 6.63 -5.44
CA CYS A 154 14.77 5.36 -5.97
C CYS A 154 15.07 5.17 -7.47
N TYR A 155 15.58 6.21 -8.14
CA TYR A 155 16.13 6.14 -9.49
C TYR A 155 17.61 6.61 -9.48
N PRO A 156 18.56 5.73 -9.10
CA PRO A 156 19.95 6.12 -8.85
C PRO A 156 20.68 6.75 -10.04
N GLU A 157 20.19 6.53 -11.26
CA GLU A 157 20.80 7.00 -12.51
C GLU A 157 20.68 8.52 -12.69
N ILE A 158 19.68 9.17 -12.07
CA ILE A 158 19.48 10.63 -12.14
C ILE A 158 19.18 11.15 -10.75
N ASN A 159 19.91 12.15 -10.28
CA ASN A 159 19.61 12.77 -8.99
C ASN A 159 18.21 13.37 -9.01
N THR A 160 17.39 13.10 -7.98
CA THR A 160 16.03 13.65 -7.87
C THR A 160 15.99 15.16 -8.12
N TRP A 161 16.98 15.91 -7.61
CA TRP A 161 17.00 17.36 -7.68
C TRP A 161 17.49 17.93 -9.02
N GLU A 162 17.96 17.09 -9.93
CA GLU A 162 18.14 17.48 -11.34
C GLU A 162 16.80 17.55 -12.08
N ARG A 163 15.78 16.83 -11.57
CA ARG A 163 14.42 16.79 -12.14
C ARG A 163 13.43 17.68 -11.41
N PHE A 164 13.70 18.00 -10.14
CA PHE A 164 12.76 18.63 -9.23
C PHE A 164 13.40 19.77 -8.45
N ASP A 165 12.61 20.79 -8.13
CA ASP A 165 13.04 21.96 -7.37
C ASP A 165 12.70 21.78 -5.89
N LYS A 166 13.72 21.78 -5.02
CA LYS A 166 13.58 21.61 -3.57
C LYS A 166 12.66 22.65 -2.91
N ASN A 167 12.54 23.85 -3.49
CA ASN A 167 11.77 24.95 -2.92
C ASN A 167 10.31 24.95 -3.35
N LYS A 168 9.93 24.05 -4.26
CA LYS A 168 8.57 23.96 -4.78
C LYS A 168 7.63 23.25 -3.80
N ASP A 169 6.42 23.77 -3.65
CA ASP A 169 5.35 23.07 -2.94
C ASP A 169 4.63 22.09 -3.87
N TYR A 170 5.09 20.84 -3.84
CA TYR A 170 4.55 19.72 -4.61
C TYR A 170 3.18 19.25 -4.13
N ARG A 171 2.73 19.65 -2.93
CA ARG A 171 1.36 19.34 -2.46
C ARG A 171 0.31 20.04 -3.32
N LYS A 172 0.70 21.14 -3.99
CA LYS A 172 -0.15 21.92 -4.89
C LYS A 172 -0.10 21.45 -6.35
N ILE A 173 0.68 20.43 -6.65
CA ILE A 173 0.85 19.91 -8.02
C ILE A 173 0.01 18.65 -8.20
N ASN A 174 -0.82 18.62 -9.25
CA ASN A 174 -1.71 17.48 -9.53
C ASN A 174 -0.97 16.18 -9.76
N THR A 175 0.10 16.22 -10.55
CA THR A 175 0.90 15.05 -10.86
C THR A 175 2.29 15.46 -11.35
N THR A 176 3.27 14.61 -11.04
CA THR A 176 4.64 14.68 -11.54
C THR A 176 4.94 13.55 -12.54
N LYS A 177 3.92 12.79 -12.98
CA LYS A 177 4.08 11.77 -14.01
C LYS A 177 4.57 12.40 -15.33
N PRO A 178 5.36 11.66 -16.15
CA PRO A 178 5.77 10.27 -15.93
C PRO A 178 6.86 10.12 -14.86
N HIS A 179 6.68 9.15 -13.97
CA HIS A 179 7.68 8.76 -12.97
C HIS A 179 8.77 7.88 -13.59
N LEU A 180 10.02 8.01 -13.12
CA LEU A 180 11.13 7.18 -13.60
C LEU A 180 11.23 5.86 -12.84
N SER A 181 10.91 5.85 -11.55
CA SER A 181 10.94 4.63 -10.73
C SER A 181 9.55 4.21 -10.26
N HIS A 182 8.78 5.18 -9.75
CA HIS A 182 7.51 4.98 -9.09
C HIS A 182 7.67 3.99 -7.92
N PRO A 183 8.35 4.40 -6.82
CA PRO A 183 8.47 3.58 -5.63
C PRO A 183 7.10 3.41 -4.96
N ASN A 184 6.78 2.22 -4.45
CA ASN A 184 5.46 1.93 -3.88
C ASN A 184 5.48 1.68 -2.37
N HIS A 185 6.46 0.92 -1.88
CA HIS A 185 6.48 0.45 -0.50
C HIS A 185 7.90 0.47 0.05
N VAL A 186 8.00 0.65 1.37
CA VAL A 186 9.26 0.64 2.11
C VAL A 186 9.16 -0.34 3.27
N SER A 187 10.22 -1.12 3.50
CA SER A 187 10.42 -1.92 4.71
C SER A 187 11.85 -1.76 5.22
N ILE A 188 12.07 -2.08 6.50
CA ILE A 188 13.39 -2.06 7.12
C ILE A 188 13.71 -3.44 7.68
N PHE A 189 14.92 -3.90 7.42
CA PHE A 189 15.42 -5.17 7.91
C PHE A 189 16.95 -5.11 8.08
N GLN A 190 17.45 -5.43 9.28
CA GLN A 190 18.89 -5.46 9.58
C GLN A 190 19.62 -4.20 9.08
N ASP A 191 19.13 -3.03 9.49
CA ASP A 191 19.70 -1.72 9.11
C ASP A 191 19.80 -1.49 7.59
N LYS A 192 18.88 -2.09 6.85
CA LYS A 192 18.71 -1.85 5.41
C LYS A 192 17.31 -1.35 5.15
N VAL A 193 17.19 -0.41 4.23
CA VAL A 193 15.92 0.11 3.72
C VAL A 193 15.64 -0.56 2.39
N LEU A 194 14.53 -1.28 2.29
CA LEU A 194 14.11 -1.97 1.06
C LEU A 194 12.93 -1.24 0.46
N VAL A 195 13.01 -0.90 -0.83
CA VAL A 195 11.99 -0.10 -1.52
C VAL A 195 11.54 -0.78 -2.81
N THR A 196 10.25 -1.11 -2.92
CA THR A 196 9.69 -1.67 -4.17
C THR A 196 9.58 -0.62 -5.25
N ARG A 197 9.98 -0.95 -6.49
CA ARG A 197 9.95 -0.04 -7.64
C ARG A 197 9.05 -0.58 -8.75
N TYR A 198 8.00 0.16 -9.08
CA TYR A 198 7.04 -0.23 -10.12
C TYR A 198 7.72 -0.41 -11.49
N LYS A 199 8.53 0.57 -11.91
CA LYS A 199 9.06 0.63 -13.28
C LYS A 199 10.17 -0.39 -13.50
N GLN A 200 11.02 -0.60 -12.49
CA GLN A 200 12.14 -1.53 -12.55
C GLN A 200 11.76 -2.97 -12.16
N GLN A 201 10.56 -3.19 -11.60
CA GLN A 201 10.06 -4.51 -11.18
C GLN A 201 10.99 -5.23 -10.18
N ASP A 202 11.53 -4.47 -9.24
CA ASP A 202 12.47 -4.95 -8.22
C ASP A 202 12.21 -4.29 -6.86
N ALA A 203 12.98 -4.71 -5.85
CA ALA A 203 13.12 -4.01 -4.59
C ALA A 203 14.57 -3.53 -4.42
N LEU A 204 14.77 -2.22 -4.36
CA LEU A 204 16.09 -1.60 -4.18
C LEU A 204 16.47 -1.61 -2.70
N ILE A 205 17.72 -1.94 -2.39
CA ILE A 205 18.24 -2.04 -1.02
C ILE A 205 19.22 -0.89 -0.79
N PHE A 206 18.98 -0.14 0.28
CA PHE A 206 19.84 0.95 0.73
C PHE A 206 20.42 0.67 2.11
N SER A 207 21.56 1.28 2.43
CA SER A 207 21.99 1.49 3.81
C SER A 207 21.07 2.51 4.50
N MET A 208 21.11 2.60 5.83
CA MET A 208 20.35 3.60 6.58
C MET A 208 20.70 5.05 6.20
N GLU A 209 21.88 5.29 5.62
CA GLU A 209 22.38 6.60 5.18
C GLU A 209 22.01 6.92 3.73
N GLY A 210 21.34 6.02 3.02
CA GLY A 210 20.83 6.27 1.67
C GLY A 210 21.75 5.83 0.53
N LYS A 211 22.81 5.07 0.81
CA LYS A 211 23.65 4.45 -0.23
C LYS A 211 22.96 3.21 -0.78
N VAL A 212 22.84 3.09 -2.11
CA VAL A 212 22.39 1.86 -2.76
C VAL A 212 23.41 0.75 -2.49
N LEU A 213 22.93 -0.37 -1.97
CA LEU A 213 23.75 -1.55 -1.66
C LEU A 213 23.55 -2.65 -2.70
N ASP A 214 22.29 -2.95 -3.03
CA ASP A 214 21.93 -4.03 -3.94
C ASP A 214 20.45 -3.91 -4.39
N LYS A 215 19.93 -4.89 -5.14
CA LYS A 215 18.53 -5.00 -5.52
C LYS A 215 18.05 -6.46 -5.58
N ILE A 216 16.76 -6.66 -5.28
CA ILE A 216 16.06 -7.94 -5.41
C ILE A 216 15.26 -7.90 -6.72
N ASN A 217 15.70 -8.63 -7.74
CA ASN A 217 14.96 -8.71 -9.01
C ASN A 217 13.71 -9.58 -8.82
N LEU A 218 12.51 -8.99 -8.86
CA LEU A 218 11.26 -9.73 -8.65
C LEU A 218 10.72 -10.32 -9.97
N ASN A 219 10.84 -9.59 -11.09
CA ASN A 219 10.62 -10.04 -12.47
C ASN A 219 9.31 -10.84 -12.74
N LYS A 220 8.29 -10.66 -11.91
CA LYS A 220 6.98 -11.32 -12.04
C LYS A 220 5.83 -10.32 -12.01
N GLY A 221 6.03 -9.21 -12.69
CA GLY A 221 5.09 -8.11 -12.76
C GLY A 221 5.51 -6.95 -11.89
N ILE A 222 4.60 -6.00 -11.75
CA ILE A 222 4.85 -4.74 -11.08
C ILE A 222 4.64 -4.93 -9.57
N PRO A 223 5.69 -4.77 -8.74
CA PRO A 223 5.55 -4.90 -7.30
C PRO A 223 4.78 -3.70 -6.72
N HIS A 224 3.88 -3.97 -5.77
CA HIS A 224 3.15 -2.93 -5.06
C HIS A 224 3.56 -2.90 -3.59
N ASP A 225 3.35 -3.99 -2.86
CA ASP A 225 3.67 -4.08 -1.44
C ASP A 225 4.96 -4.87 -1.21
N GLY A 226 5.53 -4.74 -0.01
CA GLY A 226 6.68 -5.52 0.42
C GLY A 226 6.88 -5.42 1.92
N ALA A 227 6.58 -6.49 2.64
CA ALA A 227 6.70 -6.54 4.10
C ALA A 227 7.29 -7.86 4.58
N ILE A 228 7.76 -7.87 5.83
CA ILE A 228 8.40 -9.03 6.45
C ILE A 228 7.34 -9.82 7.21
N PHE A 229 7.25 -11.12 6.92
CA PHE A 229 6.35 -12.05 7.61
C PHE A 229 7.14 -13.29 8.04
N ASN A 230 7.30 -13.47 9.35
CA ASN A 230 8.09 -14.54 9.95
C ASN A 230 9.53 -14.59 9.39
N GLU A 231 9.85 -15.63 8.61
CA GLU A 231 11.17 -15.92 8.08
C GLU A 231 11.36 -15.43 6.62
N SER A 232 10.39 -14.71 6.04
CA SER A 232 10.42 -14.32 4.63
C SER A 232 9.91 -12.91 4.40
N PHE A 233 10.45 -12.26 3.37
CA PHE A 233 9.81 -11.11 2.76
C PHE A 233 8.70 -11.60 1.85
N ILE A 234 7.57 -10.90 1.88
CA ILE A 234 6.46 -11.16 0.98
C ILE A 234 6.21 -9.89 0.17
N TYR A 235 6.23 -10.05 -1.14
CA TYR A 235 5.89 -9.01 -2.11
C TYR A 235 4.63 -9.39 -2.85
N THR A 236 3.75 -8.42 -3.05
CA THR A 236 2.62 -8.54 -3.98
C THR A 236 3.02 -7.91 -5.31
N THR A 237 2.55 -8.48 -6.40
CA THR A 237 2.59 -7.82 -7.70
C THR A 237 1.18 -7.56 -8.20
N VAL A 238 0.96 -6.43 -8.88
CA VAL A 238 -0.42 -5.99 -9.21
C VAL A 238 -1.13 -6.89 -10.23
N ASN A 239 -0.44 -7.85 -10.85
CA ASN A 239 -0.99 -8.93 -11.67
C ASN A 239 -1.42 -10.16 -10.85
N GLY A 240 -1.38 -10.12 -9.51
CA GLY A 240 -1.88 -11.23 -8.70
C GLY A 240 -0.84 -12.30 -8.39
N ASN A 241 0.44 -11.96 -8.25
CA ASN A 241 1.41 -12.89 -7.67
C ASN A 241 1.76 -12.51 -6.23
N ILE A 242 2.04 -13.52 -5.43
CA ILE A 242 2.72 -13.42 -4.14
C ILE A 242 4.12 -13.99 -4.31
N ILE A 243 5.14 -13.18 -4.01
CA ILE A 243 6.54 -13.56 -4.13
C ILE A 243 7.13 -13.65 -2.72
N GLU A 244 7.54 -14.85 -2.33
CA GLU A 244 8.26 -15.11 -1.09
C GLU A 244 9.76 -15.02 -1.36
N VAL A 245 10.47 -14.22 -0.57
CA VAL A 245 11.91 -13.99 -0.67
C VAL A 245 12.56 -14.32 0.67
N ASN A 246 13.67 -15.06 0.63
CA ASN A 246 14.43 -15.43 1.82
C ASN A 246 15.07 -14.20 2.47
N LYS A 247 14.97 -14.09 3.79
CA LYS A 247 15.55 -12.93 4.51
C LYS A 247 17.08 -12.96 4.63
N SER A 248 17.68 -14.15 4.53
CA SER A 248 19.12 -14.35 4.70
C SER A 248 19.96 -13.92 3.50
N ASP A 249 19.46 -14.19 2.30
CA ASP A 249 20.20 -14.00 1.05
C ASP A 249 19.40 -13.27 -0.04
N PHE A 250 18.17 -12.85 0.26
CA PHE A 250 17.25 -12.19 -0.67
C PHE A 250 16.93 -12.99 -1.95
N SER A 251 17.15 -14.31 -1.95
CA SER A 251 16.75 -15.18 -3.05
C SER A 251 15.24 -15.41 -3.09
N ILE A 252 14.67 -15.51 -4.29
CA ILE A 252 13.25 -15.88 -4.45
C ILE A 252 13.08 -17.33 -4.00
N LYS A 253 12.28 -17.53 -2.95
CA LYS A 253 11.93 -18.85 -2.41
C LYS A 253 10.76 -19.48 -3.16
N LYS A 254 9.72 -18.69 -3.42
CA LYS A 254 8.48 -19.17 -4.04
C LYS A 254 7.75 -18.02 -4.73
N ILE A 255 7.12 -18.32 -5.86
CA ILE A 255 6.16 -17.44 -6.51
C ILE A 255 4.83 -18.18 -6.58
N THR A 256 3.79 -17.59 -6.03
CA THR A 256 2.42 -18.10 -6.09
C THR A 256 1.59 -17.18 -6.97
N ASP A 257 1.20 -17.66 -8.15
CA ASP A 257 0.26 -16.96 -9.03
C ASP A 257 -1.16 -17.20 -8.50
N LEU A 258 -1.92 -16.16 -8.19
CA LEU A 258 -3.31 -16.28 -7.69
C LEU A 258 -4.33 -16.30 -8.84
N ASN A 259 -3.91 -16.06 -10.09
CA ASN A 259 -4.83 -16.04 -11.24
C ASN A 259 -5.45 -17.41 -11.54
N PHE A 260 -4.93 -18.52 -11.00
CA PHE A 260 -5.62 -19.82 -11.17
C PHE A 260 -6.99 -19.87 -10.48
N HIS A 261 -7.27 -18.97 -9.54
CA HIS A 261 -8.62 -18.79 -8.96
C HIS A 261 -9.56 -17.99 -9.88
N SER A 262 -9.04 -17.37 -10.95
CA SER A 262 -9.87 -16.61 -11.88
C SER A 262 -10.78 -17.53 -12.69
N LYS A 263 -12.09 -17.25 -12.67
CA LYS A 263 -13.06 -17.90 -13.54
C LYS A 263 -13.09 -17.19 -14.89
N ASP A 264 -13.16 -17.97 -15.97
CA ASP A 264 -13.34 -17.49 -17.35
C ASP A 264 -12.30 -16.45 -17.83
N GLY A 265 -11.09 -16.43 -17.25
CA GLY A 265 -10.04 -15.48 -17.60
C GLY A 265 -10.33 -14.03 -17.20
N ARG A 266 -11.22 -13.79 -16.23
CA ARG A 266 -11.45 -12.46 -15.66
C ARG A 266 -10.23 -11.99 -14.89
N SER A 267 -9.83 -10.74 -15.08
CA SER A 267 -8.77 -10.16 -14.24
C SER A 267 -9.23 -10.07 -12.78
N LEU A 268 -8.34 -10.47 -11.85
CA LEU A 268 -8.57 -10.35 -10.41
C LEU A 268 -8.74 -8.90 -9.95
N GLY A 269 -8.28 -7.93 -10.73
CA GLY A 269 -8.10 -6.54 -10.31
C GLY A 269 -6.62 -6.23 -10.06
N TRP A 270 -6.33 -5.03 -9.57
CA TRP A 270 -5.01 -4.70 -9.06
C TRP A 270 -4.81 -5.39 -7.72
N CYS A 271 -3.95 -6.41 -7.69
CA CYS A 271 -3.55 -7.09 -6.45
C CYS A 271 -2.66 -6.16 -5.62
N ARG A 272 -3.14 -5.79 -4.42
CA ARG A 272 -2.47 -4.88 -3.50
C ARG A 272 -3.10 -4.93 -2.11
N GLY A 273 -2.29 -4.70 -1.09
CA GLY A 273 -2.58 -5.05 0.29
C GLY A 273 -2.42 -6.55 0.50
N TYR A 274 -1.55 -6.93 1.42
CA TYR A 274 -1.39 -8.30 1.86
C TYR A 274 -1.14 -8.34 3.36
N GLN A 275 -1.83 -9.26 4.04
CA GLN A 275 -1.58 -9.54 5.44
C GLN A 275 -1.79 -11.03 5.72
N LYS A 276 -0.87 -11.63 6.47
CA LYS A 276 -1.06 -12.94 7.08
C LYS A 276 -1.63 -12.78 8.49
N LEU A 277 -2.68 -13.53 8.78
CA LEU A 277 -3.27 -13.64 10.11
C LEU A 277 -3.52 -15.11 10.40
N ASP A 278 -2.84 -15.65 11.42
CA ASP A 278 -2.78 -17.08 11.72
C ASP A 278 -2.38 -17.89 10.47
N SER A 279 -3.21 -18.86 10.04
CA SER A 279 -3.01 -19.67 8.84
C SER A 279 -3.67 -19.08 7.59
N LEU A 280 -4.27 -17.90 7.68
CA LEU A 280 -5.01 -17.27 6.58
C LEU A 280 -4.24 -16.12 5.95
N ASN A 281 -4.35 -16.02 4.63
CA ASN A 281 -3.72 -15.01 3.81
C ASN A 281 -4.79 -14.05 3.27
N TYR A 282 -4.77 -12.79 3.69
CA TYR A 282 -5.69 -11.76 3.21
C TYR A 282 -5.02 -10.97 2.10
N VAL A 283 -5.61 -10.97 0.91
CA VAL A 283 -5.10 -10.26 -0.27
C VAL A 283 -6.17 -9.29 -0.76
N GLY A 284 -5.78 -8.02 -0.92
CA GLY A 284 -6.66 -7.01 -1.47
C GLY A 284 -6.61 -6.97 -2.99
N TYR A 285 -7.76 -6.71 -3.59
CA TYR A 285 -7.90 -6.49 -5.01
C TYR A 285 -8.71 -5.24 -5.25
N SER A 286 -8.16 -4.29 -6.02
CA SER A 286 -8.94 -3.13 -6.48
C SER A 286 -9.44 -3.34 -7.89
N ARG A 287 -10.70 -2.97 -8.13
CA ARG A 287 -11.32 -3.03 -9.46
C ARG A 287 -10.50 -2.25 -10.49
N ILE A 288 -10.07 -2.90 -11.57
CA ILE A 288 -9.42 -2.22 -12.71
C ILE A 288 -10.43 -1.32 -13.40
N ARG A 289 -10.02 -0.10 -13.78
CA ARG A 289 -10.90 0.87 -14.45
C ARG A 289 -10.46 1.10 -15.90
N PRO A 290 -11.38 1.37 -16.84
CA PRO A 290 -11.04 1.66 -18.21
C PRO A 290 -10.52 3.09 -18.24
N THR A 291 -9.21 3.26 -18.18
CA THR A 291 -8.58 4.55 -18.44
C THR A 291 -8.46 4.74 -19.96
N LYS A 292 -8.59 5.98 -20.45
CA LYS A 292 -8.30 6.32 -21.86
C LYS A 292 -6.88 5.92 -22.30
N PHE A 293 -5.96 5.70 -21.35
CA PHE A 293 -4.68 5.06 -21.58
C PHE A 293 -4.85 3.53 -21.74
N VAL A 294 -5.31 3.13 -22.91
CA VAL A 294 -5.34 1.73 -23.37
C VAL A 294 -3.91 1.15 -23.49
N GLU A 295 -2.89 2.01 -23.56
CA GLU A 295 -1.49 1.60 -23.75
C GLU A 295 -0.82 0.95 -22.53
N ASN A 296 -1.27 1.20 -21.29
CA ASN A 296 -0.70 0.58 -20.08
C ASN A 296 -1.26 -0.83 -19.80
N ILE A 297 -2.20 -1.31 -20.61
CA ILE A 297 -2.87 -2.62 -20.48
C ILE A 297 -2.19 -3.69 -21.36
N LYS A 298 -1.03 -3.40 -21.96
CA LYS A 298 -0.28 -4.37 -22.79
C LYS A 298 0.10 -5.67 -22.05
N TRP A 299 0.19 -5.70 -20.72
CA TRP A 299 0.44 -6.96 -20.00
C TRP A 299 -0.75 -7.91 -19.98
N LEU A 300 -1.99 -7.42 -20.22
CA LEU A 300 -3.21 -8.25 -20.05
C LEU A 300 -3.36 -9.29 -21.17
N GLY A 301 -2.38 -9.38 -22.07
CA GLY A 301 -2.34 -10.35 -23.14
C GLY A 301 -3.38 -10.07 -24.23
N SER A 302 -3.21 -10.74 -25.36
CA SER A 302 -4.05 -10.68 -26.57
C SER A 302 -5.47 -11.25 -26.41
N LYS A 303 -6.05 -11.22 -25.20
CA LYS A 303 -7.40 -11.73 -24.92
C LYS A 303 -8.43 -10.63 -24.68
N LEU A 304 -8.31 -9.49 -25.36
CA LEU A 304 -9.33 -8.44 -25.39
C LEU A 304 -10.56 -8.90 -26.21
N THR A 305 -11.31 -9.84 -25.64
CA THR A 305 -12.71 -10.07 -26.01
C THR A 305 -13.60 -9.26 -25.08
N ASP A 306 -14.83 -8.95 -25.50
CA ASP A 306 -15.81 -8.21 -24.69
C ASP A 306 -16.07 -8.82 -23.29
N LYS A 307 -15.68 -10.07 -23.05
CA LYS A 307 -15.70 -10.73 -21.73
C LYS A 307 -14.69 -10.16 -20.72
N VAL A 308 -13.63 -9.45 -21.15
CA VAL A 308 -12.70 -8.70 -20.28
C VAL A 308 -13.39 -7.51 -19.57
N LYS A 309 -14.60 -7.13 -20.02
CA LYS A 309 -15.38 -6.05 -19.40
C LYS A 309 -16.00 -6.42 -18.04
N LEU A 310 -16.04 -7.70 -17.65
CA LEU A 310 -16.58 -8.13 -16.35
C LEU A 310 -15.48 -8.08 -15.27
N LYS A 311 -15.17 -6.87 -14.83
CA LYS A 311 -14.20 -6.61 -13.76
C LYS A 311 -14.79 -7.01 -12.41
N MET A 312 -14.03 -7.76 -11.63
CA MET A 312 -14.41 -8.10 -10.27
C MET A 312 -14.44 -6.83 -9.39
N PRO A 313 -15.33 -6.77 -8.38
CA PRO A 313 -15.38 -5.66 -7.45
C PRO A 313 -14.09 -5.54 -6.63
N THR A 314 -13.88 -4.35 -6.08
CA THR A 314 -12.88 -4.12 -5.04
C THR A 314 -13.22 -4.99 -3.84
N ARG A 315 -12.28 -5.81 -3.40
CA ARG A 315 -12.53 -6.85 -2.40
C ARG A 315 -11.27 -7.29 -1.68
N ILE A 316 -11.46 -8.05 -0.62
CA ILE A 316 -10.40 -8.85 0.00
C ILE A 316 -10.77 -10.32 -0.18
N GLU A 317 -9.83 -11.11 -0.67
CA GLU A 317 -9.94 -12.57 -0.65
C GLU A 317 -9.08 -13.12 0.48
N CYS A 318 -9.69 -14.01 1.28
CA CYS A 318 -9.04 -14.72 2.35
C CYS A 318 -8.72 -16.13 1.86
N TYR A 319 -7.45 -16.42 1.64
CA TYR A 319 -6.98 -17.73 1.23
C TYR A 319 -6.53 -18.54 2.44
N ASN A 320 -6.58 -19.87 2.30
CA ASN A 320 -5.89 -20.78 3.20
C ASN A 320 -4.36 -20.62 3.11
N GLU A 321 -3.63 -21.35 3.95
CA GLU A 321 -2.19 -21.15 4.15
C GLU A 321 -1.35 -21.28 2.87
N ASN A 322 -1.71 -22.22 2.00
CA ASN A 322 -0.99 -22.52 0.76
C ASN A 322 -1.60 -21.89 -0.49
N TYR A 323 -2.57 -20.97 -0.31
CA TYR A 323 -3.33 -20.32 -1.37
C TYR A 323 -4.18 -21.25 -2.25
N SER A 324 -4.35 -22.54 -1.92
CA SER A 324 -5.09 -23.48 -2.76
C SER A 324 -6.60 -23.24 -2.79
N LYS A 325 -7.13 -22.52 -1.80
CA LYS A 325 -8.58 -22.28 -1.66
C LYS A 325 -8.85 -20.87 -1.12
N ILE A 326 -9.87 -20.22 -1.68
CA ILE A 326 -10.49 -19.02 -1.11
C ILE A 326 -11.49 -19.48 -0.06
N GLU A 327 -11.23 -19.14 1.20
CA GLU A 327 -12.09 -19.46 2.36
C GLU A 327 -13.19 -18.42 2.56
N ASN A 328 -12.91 -17.15 2.26
CA ASN A 328 -13.89 -16.06 2.36
C ASN A 328 -13.57 -14.95 1.36
N THR A 329 -14.60 -14.18 0.98
CA THR A 329 -14.48 -12.99 0.14
C THR A 329 -15.27 -11.85 0.77
N ILE A 330 -14.60 -10.73 1.00
CA ILE A 330 -15.20 -9.51 1.53
C ILE A 330 -15.31 -8.52 0.38
N ASP A 331 -16.53 -8.32 -0.13
CA ASP A 331 -16.79 -7.29 -1.15
C ASP A 331 -16.79 -5.91 -0.49
N LEU A 332 -15.77 -5.11 -0.78
CA LEU A 332 -15.55 -3.80 -0.17
C LEU A 332 -16.41 -2.71 -0.83
N GLU A 333 -16.93 -2.95 -2.03
CA GLU A 333 -17.79 -1.97 -2.70
C GLU A 333 -19.17 -1.89 -2.03
N ASN A 334 -19.63 -2.96 -1.37
CA ASN A 334 -20.81 -2.94 -0.49
C ASN A 334 -20.66 -1.94 0.67
N TYR A 335 -19.42 -1.60 1.04
CA TYR A 335 -19.07 -0.63 2.08
C TYR A 335 -18.57 0.70 1.48
N LYS A 336 -18.80 0.92 0.18
CA LYS A 336 -18.38 2.13 -0.54
C LYS A 336 -16.86 2.38 -0.50
N MET A 337 -16.04 1.32 -0.46
CA MET A 337 -14.61 1.40 -0.72
C MET A 337 -14.32 0.88 -2.14
N ASN A 338 -13.81 1.76 -3.00
CA ASN A 338 -13.63 1.49 -4.43
C ASN A 338 -12.17 1.28 -4.84
N TRP A 339 -11.25 1.44 -3.89
CA TRP A 339 -9.87 0.98 -3.97
C TRP A 339 -9.39 0.63 -2.57
N VAL A 340 -8.67 -0.48 -2.49
CA VAL A 340 -7.89 -0.90 -1.31
C VAL A 340 -6.41 -0.64 -1.62
N PHE A 341 -5.67 -0.16 -0.63
CA PHE A 341 -4.22 0.06 -0.73
C PHE A 341 -3.42 -0.77 0.26
N SER A 342 -3.93 -1.00 1.46
CA SER A 342 -3.25 -1.85 2.44
C SER A 342 -4.22 -2.61 3.33
N ILE A 343 -3.71 -3.71 3.88
CA ILE A 343 -4.36 -4.53 4.91
C ILE A 343 -3.31 -4.65 6.01
N LEU A 344 -3.62 -4.18 7.21
CA LEU A 344 -2.70 -4.11 8.34
C LEU A 344 -3.24 -4.91 9.50
N LYS A 345 -2.38 -5.61 10.23
CA LYS A 345 -2.76 -6.37 11.42
C LYS A 345 -2.68 -5.50 12.67
N TYR A 346 -3.78 -5.44 13.42
CA TYR A 346 -3.90 -4.75 14.71
C TYR A 346 -4.21 -5.74 15.83
#